data_AF-A0A1U7X8C2-F1
#
_entry.id   AF-A0A1U7X8C2-F1
#
_cell.length_a   1.000
_cell.length_b   1.000
_cell.length_c   1.000
_cell.angle_alpha   90.00
_cell.angle_beta   90.00
_cell.angle_gamma   90.00
#
_symmetry.space_group_name_H-M   'P 1'
#
loop_
_entity.id
_entity.type
_entity.pdbx_description
1 polymer ?
#
loop_
_entity_poly.entity_id
_entity_poly.type
_entity_poly.pdbx_seq_one_letter_code
_entity_poly.pdbx_strand_id
1 'polypeptide(L)'
;MGRSLFSHFSMVTYSAPRFASSTLRGLSSGKYLRRSQLIRQRNLQAGRDFRCLCSVAVSEPVNSESSSSPVNCWACTKIWRNVLLVVDGTKRHYLNLKKRIVSGVQPTGLIHLGNYLGAIKNWIRLQDTYETFFFIVDLHAITLPYDAQQLPRSTRDTAAIYLACGVDPSKASVFVQSHVRAHVELMWLLSSATPIGWLNRMIQFKEKSRKAGDENVGVALLTYPVLMAADILLYQSDFVPVGEDQKQHLELTRELAERVNYLYGGRKWKKLGGRGGSIFKVPEPLIPPAGARIMSLTDGLSKMSKSAPSDQSRINLLDSKDVIANKIKRCKTDSFPGMEFDNPERPECNNLLSIYQLVTGKTKQEVAEECRDMNWGTFKLVLTDALVDHLHPIQVRYEEIVSDASYLDGVLAEGARKAADVADVTVNNVYQAMGFLRR
;
A
#
# COMPACT_ATOMS: atom_id res chain seq x y z
N MET A 1 -2.07 -39.38 -53.87
CA MET A 1 -0.97 -39.42 -52.87
C MET A 1 -0.73 -37.99 -52.41
N GLY A 2 -0.86 -37.53 -51.17
CA GLY A 2 -1.37 -38.02 -49.90
C GLY A 2 -1.54 -36.76 -49.03
N ARG A 3 -2.70 -36.61 -48.38
CA ARG A 3 -3.11 -35.44 -47.59
C ARG A 3 -2.65 -35.57 -46.12
N SER A 4 -2.40 -34.43 -45.48
CA SER A 4 -2.74 -34.07 -44.09
C SER A 4 -2.63 -35.14 -42.99
N LEU A 5 -1.68 -34.95 -42.06
CA LEU A 5 -1.69 -35.56 -40.73
C LEU A 5 -1.88 -34.49 -39.64
N PHE A 6 -3.14 -34.16 -39.38
CA PHE A 6 -3.62 -33.64 -38.09
C PHE A 6 -4.75 -34.58 -37.65
N SER A 7 -4.49 -35.49 -36.73
CA SER A 7 -5.43 -35.91 -35.68
C SER A 7 -4.73 -36.92 -34.77
N HIS A 8 -4.84 -36.71 -33.46
CA HIS A 8 -5.08 -37.76 -32.48
C HIS A 8 -5.42 -37.04 -31.18
N PHE A 9 -6.70 -36.98 -30.87
CA PHE A 9 -7.27 -37.31 -29.55
C PHE A 9 -8.79 -37.10 -29.65
N SER A 10 -9.53 -38.19 -29.60
CA SER A 10 -10.98 -38.20 -29.42
C SER A 10 -11.35 -39.18 -28.32
N MET A 11 -12.31 -38.71 -27.51
CA MET A 11 -13.26 -39.45 -26.68
C MET A 11 -12.77 -40.16 -25.42
N VAL A 12 -13.17 -39.60 -24.27
CA VAL A 12 -14.00 -40.34 -23.28
C VAL A 12 -15.11 -39.41 -22.74
N THR A 13 -16.32 -39.74 -23.20
CA THR A 13 -17.71 -39.59 -22.69
C THR A 13 -18.09 -38.69 -21.50
N TYR A 14 -19.19 -37.96 -21.76
CA TYR A 14 -20.12 -37.28 -20.87
C TYR A 14 -20.80 -38.17 -19.82
N SER A 15 -21.09 -37.61 -18.64
CA SER A 15 -22.24 -37.96 -17.79
C SER A 15 -22.64 -36.76 -16.93
N ALA A 16 -23.82 -36.19 -17.16
CA ALA A 16 -24.45 -35.17 -16.31
C ALA A 16 -25.55 -35.83 -15.46
N PRO A 17 -25.86 -35.34 -14.25
CA PRO A 17 -27.15 -35.58 -13.62
C PRO A 17 -28.09 -34.37 -13.74
N ARG A 18 -29.35 -34.72 -13.96
CA ARG A 18 -30.52 -33.88 -14.24
C ARG A 18 -31.01 -33.16 -12.99
N PHE A 19 -31.56 -31.96 -13.20
CA PHE A 19 -32.50 -31.30 -12.30
C PHE A 19 -33.81 -32.10 -12.21
N ALA A 20 -34.35 -32.23 -11.00
CA ALA A 20 -35.75 -32.61 -10.79
C ALA A 20 -36.39 -31.66 -9.78
N SER A 21 -37.47 -31.02 -10.23
CA SER A 21 -38.40 -30.20 -9.45
C SER A 21 -39.53 -31.06 -8.90
N SER A 22 -39.94 -30.87 -7.64
CA SER A 22 -41.31 -31.16 -7.21
C SER A 22 -41.72 -30.28 -6.03
N THR A 23 -42.80 -29.55 -6.24
CA THR A 23 -43.53 -28.73 -5.28
C THR A 23 -44.66 -29.58 -4.66
N LEU A 24 -44.92 -29.48 -3.34
CA LEU A 24 -46.25 -29.23 -2.72
C LEU A 24 -46.33 -29.62 -1.22
N ARG A 25 -46.69 -28.59 -0.41
CA ARG A 25 -47.63 -28.52 0.73
C ARG A 25 -47.54 -29.49 1.94
N GLY A 26 -47.32 -28.89 3.12
CA GLY A 26 -48.41 -28.69 4.11
C GLY A 26 -48.34 -29.43 5.46
N LEU A 27 -48.51 -28.63 6.54
CA LEU A 27 -49.05 -28.95 7.90
C LEU A 27 -48.11 -29.39 9.06
N SER A 28 -47.76 -28.39 9.87
CA SER A 28 -48.11 -28.19 11.31
C SER A 28 -47.88 -29.28 12.38
N SER A 29 -47.08 -28.90 13.41
CA SER A 29 -47.34 -28.90 14.89
C SER A 29 -46.15 -29.46 15.70
N GLY A 30 -45.36 -28.62 16.39
CA GLY A 30 -45.45 -28.29 17.84
C GLY A 30 -44.30 -29.01 18.59
N LYS A 31 -43.60 -28.55 19.64
CA LYS A 31 -43.57 -27.44 20.62
C LYS A 31 -42.09 -27.45 21.12
N TYR A 32 -41.40 -26.37 21.51
CA TYR A 32 -41.43 -25.81 22.88
C TYR A 32 -40.48 -24.60 23.02
N LEU A 33 -41.05 -23.55 23.61
CA LEU A 33 -40.52 -22.47 24.48
C LEU A 33 -39.53 -21.37 24.01
N ARG A 34 -40.08 -20.13 24.08
CA ARG A 34 -39.46 -18.79 24.12
C ARG A 34 -39.04 -18.40 25.55
N ARG A 35 -38.03 -17.53 25.66
CA ARG A 35 -38.03 -16.14 26.27
C ARG A 35 -36.58 -15.72 26.57
N SER A 36 -36.00 -14.68 25.95
CA SER A 36 -36.10 -13.21 26.16
C SER A 36 -35.40 -12.68 27.44
N GLN A 37 -34.32 -11.89 27.23
CA GLN A 37 -33.90 -10.59 27.84
C GLN A 37 -34.32 -10.30 29.31
N LEU A 38 -33.54 -9.67 30.22
CA LEU A 38 -32.58 -8.56 30.15
C LEU A 38 -32.03 -8.27 31.60
N ILE A 39 -30.88 -7.56 31.72
CA ILE A 39 -30.40 -6.70 32.85
C ILE A 39 -29.26 -7.18 33.80
N ARG A 40 -28.09 -6.52 33.61
CA ARG A 40 -27.05 -5.92 34.50
C ARG A 40 -26.38 -6.64 35.70
N GLN A 41 -25.04 -6.51 35.67
CA GLN A 41 -24.11 -5.82 36.60
C GLN A 41 -23.08 -6.63 37.41
N ARG A 42 -21.84 -6.10 37.33
CA ARG A 42 -20.76 -5.97 38.32
C ARG A 42 -19.58 -6.96 38.32
N ASN A 43 -18.40 -6.33 38.19
CA ASN A 43 -17.07 -6.76 38.64
C ASN A 43 -17.06 -7.25 40.09
N LEU A 44 -16.24 -8.25 40.40
CA LEU A 44 -15.38 -8.33 41.60
C LEU A 44 -14.39 -9.51 41.55
N GLN A 45 -13.11 -9.15 41.58
CA GLN A 45 -11.93 -9.71 42.27
C GLN A 45 -11.75 -11.23 42.53
N ALA A 46 -10.55 -11.67 42.09
CA ALA A 46 -9.49 -12.35 42.84
C ALA A 46 -9.70 -13.77 43.44
N GLY A 47 -8.80 -14.67 43.03
CA GLY A 47 -7.99 -15.45 43.97
C GLY A 47 -7.99 -16.97 43.82
N ARG A 48 -6.76 -17.53 43.93
CA ARG A 48 -6.33 -18.94 44.07
C ARG A 48 -6.14 -19.72 42.77
N ASP A 49 -5.12 -20.54 42.59
CA ASP A 49 -3.87 -20.85 43.31
C ASP A 49 -3.09 -21.74 42.34
N PHE A 50 -1.84 -21.42 42.00
CA PHE A 50 -0.88 -22.44 41.54
C PHE A 50 0.51 -22.09 42.07
N ARG A 51 0.92 -22.82 43.09
CA ARG A 51 2.25 -22.77 43.71
C ARG A 51 3.29 -23.33 42.75
N CYS A 52 4.38 -22.61 42.56
CA CYS A 52 5.64 -23.19 42.10
C CYS A 52 6.53 -23.43 43.33
N LEU A 53 6.87 -24.69 43.58
CA LEU A 53 7.78 -25.13 44.64
C LEU A 53 9.20 -25.15 44.09
N CYS A 54 9.95 -24.08 44.32
CA CYS A 54 11.41 -24.10 44.29
C CYS A 54 11.92 -23.20 45.43
N SER A 55 12.31 -23.83 46.52
CA SER A 55 12.87 -23.21 47.72
C SER A 55 14.33 -22.86 47.48
N VAL A 56 14.70 -21.58 47.52
CA VAL A 56 16.04 -21.14 47.98
C VAL A 56 15.88 -19.76 48.64
N ALA A 57 16.26 -19.69 49.91
CA ALA A 57 16.28 -18.48 50.73
C ALA A 57 17.41 -17.54 50.28
N VAL A 58 17.17 -16.23 50.39
CA VAL A 58 18.19 -15.18 50.17
C VAL A 58 18.75 -14.75 51.51
N SER A 59 20.07 -14.84 51.66
CA SER A 59 20.87 -14.05 52.60
C SER A 59 22.20 -13.69 51.91
N GLU A 60 22.56 -12.41 51.97
CA GLU A 60 23.78 -11.80 51.38
C GLU A 60 25.09 -12.25 52.12
N PRO A 61 26.29 -11.71 51.80
CA PRO A 61 27.09 -11.93 50.58
C PRO A 61 28.52 -12.42 50.93
N VAL A 62 29.15 -13.30 50.13
CA VAL A 62 30.61 -13.57 50.24
C VAL A 62 31.21 -13.95 48.88
N ASN A 63 32.36 -13.35 48.56
CA ASN A 63 33.25 -13.67 47.44
C ASN A 63 33.66 -15.15 47.38
N SER A 64 33.72 -15.72 46.18
CA SER A 64 34.90 -16.43 45.65
C SER A 64 34.57 -17.15 44.34
N GLU A 65 35.57 -17.17 43.45
CA GLU A 65 35.58 -17.87 42.17
C GLU A 65 35.33 -19.38 42.36
N SER A 66 34.48 -19.97 41.50
CA SER A 66 34.78 -21.27 40.91
C SER A 66 33.81 -21.62 39.78
N SER A 67 34.39 -22.22 38.75
CA SER A 67 33.77 -22.74 37.55
C SER A 67 32.80 -23.89 37.81
N SER A 68 31.60 -23.82 37.24
CA SER A 68 30.83 -25.03 36.91
C SER A 68 29.83 -24.75 35.79
N SER A 69 29.91 -25.55 34.74
CA SER A 69 29.07 -25.58 33.54
C SER A 69 27.57 -25.73 33.86
N PRO A 70 26.63 -25.04 33.19
CA PRO A 70 25.22 -25.35 33.35
C PRO A 70 24.75 -26.39 32.32
N VAL A 71 24.23 -27.45 32.93
CA VAL A 71 23.42 -28.55 32.42
C VAL A 71 22.21 -28.02 31.61
N ASN A 72 21.98 -28.59 30.42
CA ASN A 72 20.88 -28.26 29.52
C ASN A 72 19.51 -28.68 30.10
N CYS A 73 18.62 -27.72 30.37
CA CYS A 73 17.20 -27.96 30.62
C CYS A 73 16.41 -27.79 29.33
N TRP A 74 15.78 -28.88 28.85
CA TRP A 74 15.13 -29.01 27.54
C TRP A 74 13.80 -28.23 27.40
N ALA A 75 13.34 -27.52 28.44
CA ALA A 75 12.01 -26.89 28.47
C ALA A 75 11.99 -25.38 28.18
N CYS A 76 13.15 -24.71 28.01
CA CYS A 76 13.21 -23.25 27.78
C CYS A 76 13.52 -22.83 26.32
N THR A 77 13.63 -23.76 25.36
CA THR A 77 14.05 -23.48 23.97
C THR A 77 12.90 -23.40 22.95
N LYS A 78 11.69 -23.00 23.36
CA LYS A 78 10.57 -22.72 22.45
C LYS A 78 10.06 -21.29 22.66
N ILE A 79 10.66 -20.31 21.99
CA ILE A 79 10.00 -19.04 21.58
C ILE A 79 10.83 -18.24 20.54
N TRP A 80 12.07 -18.62 20.21
CA TRP A 80 12.88 -17.86 19.24
C TRP A 80 13.19 -18.70 18.00
N ARG A 81 12.50 -18.46 16.88
CA ARG A 81 12.78 -19.18 15.63
C ARG A 81 12.74 -18.36 14.34
N ASN A 82 12.98 -17.05 14.41
CA ASN A 82 13.26 -16.22 13.22
C ASN A 82 14.29 -15.14 13.56
N VAL A 83 15.55 -15.51 13.78
CA VAL A 83 16.68 -14.58 13.87
C VAL A 83 17.87 -15.22 13.18
N LEU A 84 18.43 -14.57 12.17
CA LEU A 84 19.73 -14.94 11.62
C LEU A 84 20.77 -14.50 12.67
N LEU A 85 21.43 -15.47 13.31
CA LEU A 85 22.52 -15.22 14.24
C LEU A 85 23.80 -14.99 13.43
N VAL A 86 24.26 -13.75 13.34
CA VAL A 86 25.66 -13.48 13.02
C VAL A 86 26.41 -13.56 14.35
N VAL A 87 27.22 -14.60 14.51
CA VAL A 87 28.07 -14.77 15.69
C VAL A 87 29.37 -14.02 15.40
N ASP A 88 29.47 -12.80 15.92
CA ASP A 88 30.76 -12.19 16.17
C ASP A 88 30.85 -11.78 17.64
N GLY A 89 32.01 -12.02 18.22
CA GLY A 89 32.21 -12.09 19.67
C GLY A 89 31.74 -10.82 20.40
N THR A 90 30.98 -11.04 21.47
CA THR A 90 30.82 -10.15 22.64
C THR A 90 29.78 -9.01 22.66
N LYS A 91 28.93 -8.81 21.63
CA LYS A 91 27.70 -8.00 21.80
C LYS A 91 26.51 -8.57 21.02
N ARG A 92 25.43 -8.92 21.73
CA ARG A 92 24.14 -9.31 21.12
C ARG A 92 23.52 -8.08 20.45
N HIS A 93 23.78 -7.88 19.16
CA HIS A 93 23.01 -6.96 18.34
C HIS A 93 21.73 -7.68 17.89
N TYR A 94 20.59 -7.34 18.51
CA TYR A 94 19.30 -7.66 17.92
C TYR A 94 19.18 -6.85 16.63
N LEU A 95 19.30 -7.50 15.48
CA LEU A 95 18.89 -6.90 14.20
C LEU A 95 17.40 -6.62 14.31
N ASN A 96 17.06 -5.39 14.65
CA ASN A 96 15.69 -4.92 14.69
C ASN A 96 15.23 -4.87 13.23
N LEU A 97 14.64 -5.97 12.75
CA LEU A 97 14.09 -6.04 11.39
C LEU A 97 13.01 -4.96 11.31
N LYS A 98 13.33 -3.86 10.63
CA LYS A 98 12.36 -2.79 10.39
C LYS A 98 11.14 -3.43 9.73
N LYS A 99 9.95 -3.04 10.21
CA LYS A 99 8.70 -3.42 9.55
C LYS A 99 8.73 -2.91 8.10
N ARG A 100 8.01 -3.60 7.22
CA ARG A 100 8.02 -3.31 5.78
C ARG A 100 6.79 -2.56 5.32
N ILE A 101 7.03 -1.60 4.45
CA ILE A 101 5.99 -0.83 3.77
C ILE A 101 6.22 -0.89 2.26
N VAL A 102 5.13 -1.02 1.54
CA VAL A 102 5.12 -1.06 0.07
C VAL A 102 4.14 -0.02 -0.45
N SER A 103 4.56 0.77 -1.44
CA SER A 103 3.73 1.81 -2.04
C SER A 103 3.99 1.89 -3.54
N GLY A 104 2.92 1.64 -4.31
CA GLY A 104 2.92 1.72 -5.77
C GLY A 104 2.35 3.05 -6.25
N VAL A 105 2.97 3.64 -7.28
CA VAL A 105 2.48 4.87 -7.93
C VAL A 105 2.30 4.67 -9.43
N GLN A 106 1.17 5.13 -9.96
CA GLN A 106 0.92 5.07 -11.40
C GLN A 106 1.82 6.05 -12.16
N PRO A 107 2.42 5.64 -13.30
CA PRO A 107 3.23 6.50 -14.15
C PRO A 107 2.34 7.47 -14.93
N THR A 108 1.90 8.54 -14.27
CA THR A 108 1.09 9.59 -14.91
C THR A 108 1.93 10.79 -15.35
N GLY A 109 3.14 10.97 -14.81
CA GLY A 109 3.98 12.18 -14.98
C GLY A 109 3.40 13.45 -14.32
N LEU A 110 2.07 13.53 -14.19
CA LEU A 110 1.33 14.66 -13.64
C LEU A 110 0.99 14.44 -12.17
N ILE A 111 1.96 14.72 -11.28
CA ILE A 111 1.72 14.74 -9.83
C ILE A 111 1.33 16.17 -9.43
N HIS A 112 0.17 16.30 -8.79
CA HIS A 112 -0.33 17.60 -8.32
C HIS A 112 -0.11 17.78 -6.82
N LEU A 113 -0.24 19.03 -6.37
CA LEU A 113 -0.01 19.46 -4.98
C LEU A 113 -0.81 18.63 -3.98
N GLY A 114 -2.06 18.30 -4.30
CA GLY A 114 -2.88 17.41 -3.47
C GLY A 114 -2.32 15.99 -3.28
N ASN A 115 -1.64 15.40 -4.27
CA ASN A 115 -0.95 14.11 -4.07
C ASN A 115 0.28 14.28 -3.18
N TYR A 116 1.03 15.36 -3.41
CA TYR A 116 2.26 15.64 -2.67
C TYR A 116 2.01 15.89 -1.19
N LEU A 117 1.14 16.85 -0.86
CA LEU A 117 0.81 17.21 0.52
C LEU A 117 -0.06 16.17 1.22
N GLY A 118 -0.90 15.45 0.48
CA GLY A 118 -1.80 14.44 1.04
C GLY A 118 -1.14 13.09 1.31
N ALA A 119 -0.11 12.72 0.52
CA ALA A 119 0.47 11.38 0.56
C ALA A 119 2.00 11.37 0.51
N ILE A 120 2.61 11.90 -0.56
CA ILE A 120 4.06 11.72 -0.82
C ILE A 120 4.92 12.27 0.33
N LYS A 121 4.61 13.47 0.83
CA LYS A 121 5.34 14.11 1.95
C LYS A 121 5.28 13.26 3.23
N ASN A 122 4.18 12.54 3.47
CA ASN A 122 4.05 11.63 4.60
C ASN A 122 4.85 10.33 4.39
N TRP A 123 4.84 9.80 3.16
CA TRP A 123 5.55 8.57 2.82
C TRP A 123 7.06 8.72 2.91
N ILE A 124 7.60 9.88 2.54
CA ILE A 124 9.02 10.20 2.68
C ILE A 124 9.49 10.05 4.13
N ARG A 125 8.65 10.35 5.13
CA ARG A 125 9.01 10.18 6.55
C ARG A 125 9.03 8.71 6.98
N LEU A 126 8.32 7.83 6.26
CA LEU A 126 8.25 6.41 6.59
C LEU A 126 9.57 5.69 6.29
N GLN A 127 10.35 6.15 5.31
CA GLN A 127 11.63 5.51 4.95
C GLN A 127 12.66 5.50 6.09
N ASP A 128 12.56 6.43 7.04
CA ASP A 128 13.46 6.47 8.20
C ASP A 128 13.09 5.40 9.24
N THR A 129 11.81 5.05 9.33
CA THR A 129 11.26 4.14 10.36
C THR A 129 10.98 2.72 9.85
N TYR A 130 10.72 2.56 8.55
CA TYR A 130 10.35 1.31 7.90
C TYR A 130 11.30 0.96 6.76
N GLU A 131 11.49 -0.33 6.51
CA GLU A 131 12.06 -0.79 5.24
C GLU A 131 11.00 -0.56 4.15
N THR A 132 11.32 0.31 3.19
CA THR A 132 10.30 0.86 2.29
C THR A 132 10.58 0.51 0.83
N PHE A 133 9.55 0.03 0.15
CA PHE A 133 9.54 -0.29 -1.27
C PHE A 133 8.62 0.70 -1.99
N PHE A 134 9.20 1.60 -2.78
CA PHE A 134 8.50 2.51 -3.67
C PHE A 134 8.66 2.06 -5.11
N PHE A 135 7.57 1.92 -5.83
CA PHE A 135 7.66 1.44 -7.20
C PHE A 135 6.63 2.04 -8.13
N ILE A 136 7.06 2.20 -9.38
CA ILE A 136 6.24 2.75 -10.44
C ILE A 136 5.49 1.59 -11.09
N VAL A 137 4.16 1.60 -10.99
CA VAL A 137 3.28 0.49 -11.41
C VAL A 137 2.90 0.58 -12.89
N ASP A 138 3.89 0.38 -13.76
CA ASP A 138 3.70 0.39 -15.21
C ASP A 138 2.85 -0.77 -15.73
N LEU A 139 2.88 -1.96 -15.10
CA LEU A 139 1.99 -3.06 -15.45
C LEU A 139 0.51 -2.77 -15.12
N HIS A 140 0.24 -1.96 -14.09
CA HIS A 140 -1.12 -1.49 -13.82
C HIS A 140 -1.57 -0.42 -14.81
N ALA A 141 -0.64 0.38 -15.35
CA ALA A 141 -0.96 1.47 -16.27
C ALA A 141 -1.56 0.96 -17.59
N ILE A 142 -1.16 -0.22 -18.04
CA ILE A 142 -1.63 -0.82 -19.30
C ILE A 142 -3.01 -1.51 -19.20
N THR A 143 -3.67 -1.47 -18.03
CA THR A 143 -5.01 -2.05 -17.82
C THR A 143 -6.14 -1.21 -18.45
N LEU A 144 -5.83 0.03 -18.84
CA LEU A 144 -6.71 0.98 -19.51
C LEU A 144 -5.98 1.54 -20.75
N PRO A 145 -6.67 2.23 -21.67
CA PRO A 145 -6.04 2.87 -22.82
C PRO A 145 -4.89 3.79 -22.38
N TYR A 146 -3.72 3.62 -23.02
CA TYR A 146 -2.50 4.37 -22.73
C TYR A 146 -1.73 4.66 -24.02
N ASP A 147 -0.86 5.68 -23.99
CA ASP A 147 0.07 5.95 -25.07
C ASP A 147 1.41 5.25 -24.80
N ALA A 148 1.75 4.27 -25.64
CA ALA A 148 2.97 3.48 -25.52
C ALA A 148 4.24 4.32 -25.66
N GLN A 149 4.22 5.41 -26.43
CA GLN A 149 5.37 6.30 -26.56
C GLN A 149 5.57 7.16 -25.30
N GLN A 150 4.50 7.47 -24.58
CA GLN A 150 4.55 8.28 -23.36
C GLN A 150 4.86 7.46 -22.10
N LEU A 151 4.51 6.17 -22.07
CA LEU A 151 4.66 5.34 -20.86
C LEU A 151 6.11 5.32 -20.30
N PRO A 152 7.18 5.14 -21.11
CA PRO A 152 8.55 5.18 -20.61
C PRO A 152 8.93 6.55 -20.03
N ARG A 153 8.49 7.62 -20.68
CA ARG A 153 8.73 9.00 -20.23
C ARG A 153 8.02 9.27 -18.91
N SER A 154 6.73 8.99 -18.84
CA SER A 154 5.92 9.13 -17.62
C SER A 154 6.44 8.29 -16.46
N THR A 155 7.03 7.12 -16.73
CA THR A 155 7.67 6.27 -15.73
C THR A 155 8.90 6.93 -15.15
N ARG A 156 9.82 7.43 -16.01
CA ARG A 156 11.01 8.16 -15.58
C ARG A 156 10.66 9.45 -14.85
N ASP A 157 9.72 10.23 -15.39
CA ASP A 157 9.28 11.48 -14.77
C ASP A 157 8.69 11.24 -13.39
N THR A 158 7.87 10.20 -13.24
CA THR A 158 7.28 9.84 -11.94
C THR A 158 8.37 9.42 -10.94
N ALA A 159 9.35 8.62 -11.36
CA ALA A 159 10.47 8.24 -10.51
C ALA A 159 11.31 9.46 -10.09
N ALA A 160 11.65 10.33 -11.04
CA ALA A 160 12.42 11.55 -10.79
C ALA A 160 11.70 12.50 -9.83
N ILE A 161 10.38 12.68 -9.98
CA ILE A 161 9.58 13.49 -9.06
C ILE A 161 9.63 12.93 -7.63
N TYR A 162 9.55 11.61 -7.46
CA TYR A 162 9.62 10.99 -6.12
C TYR A 162 10.98 11.21 -5.45
N LEU A 163 12.07 11.01 -6.20
CA LEU A 163 13.42 11.31 -5.74
C LEU A 163 13.58 12.80 -5.40
N ALA A 164 13.07 13.68 -6.25
CA ALA A 164 13.11 15.13 -6.04
C ALA A 164 12.29 15.58 -4.82
N CYS A 165 11.18 14.90 -4.52
CA CYS A 165 10.40 15.16 -3.32
C CYS A 165 11.12 14.77 -2.02
N GLY A 166 12.16 13.91 -2.09
CA GLY A 166 12.96 13.50 -0.93
C GLY A 166 12.98 12.00 -0.65
N VAL A 167 12.56 11.15 -1.60
CA VAL A 167 12.82 9.70 -1.47
C VAL A 167 14.31 9.45 -1.63
N ASP A 168 14.91 8.81 -0.64
CA ASP A 168 16.34 8.52 -0.56
C ASP A 168 16.60 7.06 -0.98
N PRO A 169 17.25 6.81 -2.13
CA PRO A 169 17.50 5.46 -2.64
C PRO A 169 18.49 4.65 -1.78
N SER A 170 19.17 5.29 -0.83
CA SER A 170 19.97 4.59 0.18
C SER A 170 19.12 4.00 1.32
N LYS A 171 17.92 4.56 1.55
CA LYS A 171 17.00 4.17 2.64
C LYS A 171 15.81 3.35 2.14
N ALA A 172 15.34 3.60 0.92
CA ALA A 172 14.22 2.92 0.30
C ALA A 172 14.62 2.31 -1.05
N SER A 173 13.98 1.20 -1.41
CA SER A 173 14.11 0.64 -2.76
C SER A 173 13.15 1.37 -3.70
N VAL A 174 13.68 2.03 -4.73
CA VAL A 174 12.90 2.73 -5.76
C VAL A 174 13.07 1.99 -7.09
N PHE A 175 11.99 1.47 -7.66
CA PHE A 175 12.10 0.63 -8.87
C PHE A 175 10.86 0.69 -9.77
N VAL A 176 10.97 0.12 -10.97
CA VAL A 176 9.85 -0.03 -11.90
C VAL A 176 9.27 -1.44 -11.76
N GLN A 177 7.95 -1.56 -11.66
CA GLN A 177 7.26 -2.83 -11.40
C GLN A 177 7.65 -3.91 -12.42
N SER A 178 7.63 -3.58 -13.72
CA SER A 178 8.01 -4.52 -14.79
C SER A 178 9.46 -5.00 -14.75
N HIS A 179 10.37 -4.29 -14.05
CA HIS A 179 11.76 -4.71 -13.92
C HIS A 179 11.95 -5.87 -12.94
N VAL A 180 10.91 -6.20 -12.15
CA VAL A 180 10.91 -7.30 -11.18
C VAL A 180 9.89 -8.36 -11.61
N ARG A 181 10.37 -9.40 -12.31
CA ARG A 181 9.52 -10.46 -12.89
C ARG A 181 8.59 -11.16 -11.89
N ALA A 182 9.01 -11.23 -10.63
CA ALA A 182 8.29 -11.87 -9.53
C ALA A 182 6.85 -11.35 -9.36
N HIS A 183 6.58 -10.09 -9.76
CA HIS A 183 5.23 -9.50 -9.73
C HIS A 183 4.25 -10.29 -10.61
N VAL A 184 4.65 -10.60 -11.84
CA VAL A 184 3.81 -11.35 -12.79
C VAL A 184 3.76 -12.83 -12.43
N GLU A 185 4.89 -13.41 -12.00
CA GLU A 185 4.95 -14.81 -11.56
C GLU A 185 4.01 -15.04 -10.37
N LEU A 186 4.08 -14.20 -9.34
CA LEU A 186 3.19 -14.33 -8.19
C LEU A 186 1.74 -14.04 -8.54
N MET A 187 1.44 -13.05 -9.39
CA MET A 187 0.08 -12.78 -9.87
C MET A 187 -0.55 -14.05 -10.48
N TRP A 188 0.20 -14.78 -11.30
CA TRP A 188 -0.28 -16.02 -11.91
C TRP A 188 -0.58 -17.09 -10.87
N LEU A 189 0.33 -17.30 -9.90
CA LEU A 189 0.14 -18.25 -8.81
C LEU A 189 -1.08 -17.88 -7.95
N LEU A 190 -1.25 -16.60 -7.60
CA LEU A 190 -2.40 -16.11 -6.83
C LEU A 190 -3.71 -16.24 -7.62
N SER A 191 -3.69 -16.07 -8.94
CA SER A 191 -4.87 -16.20 -9.80
C SER A 191 -5.47 -17.61 -9.71
N SER A 192 -4.63 -18.65 -9.58
CA SER A 192 -5.10 -20.04 -9.36
C SER A 192 -5.88 -20.24 -8.05
N ALA A 193 -5.63 -19.37 -7.06
CA ALA A 193 -6.31 -19.39 -5.76
C ALA A 193 -7.47 -18.38 -5.66
N THR A 194 -7.66 -17.51 -6.66
CA THR A 194 -8.63 -16.41 -6.64
C THR A 194 -9.94 -16.81 -7.33
N PRO A 195 -11.07 -16.89 -6.62
CA PRO A 195 -12.36 -17.13 -7.26
C PRO A 195 -12.77 -15.94 -8.13
N ILE A 196 -13.21 -16.20 -9.37
CA ILE A 196 -13.68 -15.17 -10.31
C ILE A 196 -14.79 -14.29 -9.70
N GLY A 197 -15.67 -14.89 -8.89
CA GLY A 197 -16.75 -14.16 -8.21
C GLY A 197 -16.26 -13.06 -7.25
N TRP A 198 -15.04 -13.15 -6.72
CA TRP A 198 -14.45 -12.11 -5.87
C TRP A 198 -14.10 -10.87 -6.70
N LEU A 199 -13.51 -11.09 -7.88
CA LEU A 199 -13.14 -10.03 -8.83
C LEU A 199 -14.37 -9.31 -9.40
N ASN A 200 -15.40 -10.07 -9.79
CA ASN A 200 -16.66 -9.51 -10.31
C ASN A 200 -17.42 -8.63 -9.30
N ARG A 201 -17.12 -8.71 -8.00
CA ARG A 201 -17.74 -7.87 -6.96
C ARG A 201 -16.99 -6.57 -6.70
N MET A 202 -15.80 -6.39 -7.27
CA MET A 202 -15.00 -5.17 -7.09
C MET A 202 -15.73 -3.97 -7.68
N ILE A 203 -15.89 -2.91 -6.88
CA ILE A 203 -16.61 -1.69 -7.28
C ILE A 203 -15.85 -1.00 -8.41
N GLN A 204 -14.52 -0.89 -8.27
CA GLN A 204 -13.64 -0.28 -9.26
C GLN A 204 -13.70 -0.98 -10.63
N PHE A 205 -13.80 -2.32 -10.64
CA PHE A 205 -13.99 -3.07 -11.89
C PHE A 205 -15.32 -2.70 -12.55
N LYS A 206 -16.43 -2.74 -11.79
CA LYS A 206 -17.76 -2.40 -12.32
C LYS A 206 -17.83 -0.97 -12.87
N GLU A 207 -17.26 -0.01 -12.17
CA GLU A 207 -17.25 1.40 -12.59
C GLU A 207 -16.39 1.62 -13.84
N LYS A 208 -15.19 1.05 -13.89
CA LYS A 208 -14.28 1.20 -15.04
C LYS A 208 -14.77 0.41 -16.26
N SER A 209 -15.36 -0.76 -16.06
CA SER A 209 -15.97 -1.58 -17.13
C SER A 209 -17.06 -0.80 -17.86
N ARG A 210 -17.99 -0.20 -17.11
CA ARG A 210 -19.07 0.62 -17.68
C ARG A 210 -18.54 1.80 -18.49
N LYS A 211 -17.48 2.46 -18.01
CA LYS A 211 -16.85 3.59 -18.73
C LYS A 211 -16.12 3.16 -20.01
N ALA A 212 -15.56 1.95 -20.03
CA ALA A 212 -14.86 1.39 -21.18
C ALA A 212 -15.79 0.71 -22.21
N GLY A 213 -17.08 0.58 -21.89
CA GLY A 213 -18.09 0.01 -22.79
C GLY A 213 -18.14 -1.52 -22.76
N ASP A 214 -18.11 -2.11 -21.55
CA ASP A 214 -18.35 -3.51 -21.14
C ASP A 214 -17.79 -4.66 -22.04
N GLU A 215 -18.08 -4.68 -23.34
CA GLU A 215 -17.55 -5.65 -24.32
C GLU A 215 -16.07 -5.45 -24.66
N ASN A 216 -15.54 -4.23 -24.53
CA ASN A 216 -14.13 -3.91 -24.83
C ASN A 216 -13.20 -3.99 -23.62
N VAL A 217 -13.68 -4.56 -22.51
CA VAL A 217 -12.91 -4.59 -21.26
C VAL A 217 -11.88 -5.71 -21.29
N GLY A 218 -10.60 -5.33 -21.26
CA GLY A 218 -9.50 -6.29 -21.19
C GLY A 218 -9.52 -7.12 -19.90
N VAL A 219 -9.09 -8.38 -19.99
CA VAL A 219 -8.94 -9.30 -18.84
C VAL A 219 -8.10 -8.68 -17.72
N ALA A 220 -7.08 -7.90 -18.10
CA ALA A 220 -6.22 -7.19 -17.16
C ALA A 220 -6.99 -6.26 -16.21
N LEU A 221 -8.08 -5.63 -16.67
CA LEU A 221 -8.91 -4.77 -15.82
C LEU A 221 -9.69 -5.55 -14.77
N LEU A 222 -10.04 -6.82 -15.05
CA LEU A 222 -10.66 -7.70 -14.06
C LEU A 222 -9.62 -8.25 -13.08
N THR A 223 -8.41 -8.56 -13.54
CA THR A 223 -7.39 -9.27 -12.77
C THR A 223 -6.36 -8.38 -12.09
N TYR A 224 -6.31 -7.07 -12.36
CA TYR A 224 -5.35 -6.16 -11.70
C TYR A 224 -5.42 -6.18 -10.16
N PRO A 225 -6.56 -6.44 -9.49
CA PRO A 225 -6.56 -6.57 -8.03
C PRO A 225 -5.70 -7.75 -7.53
N VAL A 226 -5.55 -8.80 -8.33
CA VAL A 226 -4.63 -9.93 -8.03
C VAL A 226 -3.17 -9.52 -8.24
N LEU A 227 -2.89 -8.70 -9.27
CA LEU A 227 -1.57 -8.10 -9.45
C LEU A 227 -1.21 -7.20 -8.27
N MET A 228 -2.14 -6.37 -7.79
CA MET A 228 -1.95 -5.55 -6.60
C MET A 228 -1.67 -6.40 -5.35
N ALA A 229 -2.36 -7.53 -5.19
CA ALA A 229 -2.07 -8.46 -4.11
C ALA A 229 -0.66 -9.06 -4.24
N ALA A 230 -0.23 -9.41 -5.46
CA ALA A 230 1.14 -9.87 -5.69
C ALA A 230 2.17 -8.79 -5.33
N ASP A 231 1.95 -7.55 -5.77
CA ASP A 231 2.81 -6.40 -5.48
C ASP A 231 3.05 -6.21 -3.97
N ILE A 232 2.02 -6.46 -3.16
CA ILE A 232 2.10 -6.29 -1.71
C ILE A 232 2.75 -7.50 -1.01
N LEU A 233 2.35 -8.71 -1.40
CA LEU A 233 2.71 -9.95 -0.70
C LEU A 233 4.14 -10.42 -0.99
N LEU A 234 4.71 -10.06 -2.16
CA LEU A 234 6.11 -10.36 -2.50
C LEU A 234 7.09 -9.91 -1.42
N TYR A 235 6.88 -8.72 -0.88
CA TYR A 235 7.82 -8.09 0.04
C TYR A 235 7.58 -8.47 1.50
N GLN A 236 6.62 -9.35 1.80
CA GLN A 236 6.21 -9.68 3.17
C GLN A 236 5.86 -8.41 3.97
N SER A 237 5.10 -7.52 3.33
CA SER A 237 4.74 -6.20 3.83
C SER A 237 3.94 -6.29 5.11
N ASP A 238 4.28 -5.46 6.10
CA ASP A 238 3.51 -5.35 7.34
C ASP A 238 2.39 -4.32 7.17
N PHE A 239 2.68 -3.22 6.46
CA PHE A 239 1.69 -2.18 6.21
C PHE A 239 1.65 -1.68 4.76
N VAL A 240 0.48 -1.20 4.35
CA VAL A 240 0.27 -0.56 3.05
C VAL A 240 -0.43 0.78 3.23
N PRO A 241 0.16 1.90 2.81
CA PRO A 241 -0.49 3.19 2.83
C PRO A 241 -1.50 3.25 1.68
N VAL A 242 -2.77 3.13 2.02
CA VAL A 242 -3.87 3.13 1.04
C VAL A 242 -4.82 4.29 1.30
N GLY A 243 -5.28 4.91 0.21
CA GLY A 243 -6.44 5.80 0.27
C GLY A 243 -7.72 5.02 0.55
N GLU A 244 -8.78 5.73 0.92
CA GLU A 244 -10.10 5.15 1.19
C GLU A 244 -10.63 4.33 -0.01
N ASP A 245 -10.33 4.79 -1.22
CA ASP A 245 -10.73 4.19 -2.50
C ASP A 245 -10.05 2.85 -2.80
N GLN A 246 -8.93 2.55 -2.14
CA GLN A 246 -8.15 1.32 -2.35
C GLN A 246 -8.35 0.28 -1.23
N LYS A 247 -9.18 0.57 -0.22
CA LYS A 247 -9.45 -0.35 0.89
C LYS A 247 -9.98 -1.71 0.43
N GLN A 248 -10.85 -1.72 -0.58
CA GLN A 248 -11.42 -2.97 -1.10
C GLN A 248 -10.34 -3.89 -1.70
N HIS A 249 -9.35 -3.34 -2.39
CA HIS A 249 -8.25 -4.13 -2.95
C HIS A 249 -7.30 -4.63 -1.86
N LEU A 250 -7.07 -3.84 -0.81
CA LEU A 250 -6.29 -4.30 0.34
C LEU A 250 -6.99 -5.44 1.07
N GLU A 251 -8.32 -5.38 1.22
CA GLU A 251 -9.08 -6.48 1.83
C GLU A 251 -9.00 -7.75 0.99
N LEU A 252 -9.13 -7.65 -0.34
CA LEU A 252 -8.88 -8.79 -1.24
C LEU A 252 -7.47 -9.38 -1.04
N THR A 253 -6.47 -8.52 -0.91
CA THR A 253 -5.08 -8.94 -0.70
C THR A 253 -4.94 -9.74 0.60
N ARG A 254 -5.60 -9.30 1.67
CA ARG A 254 -5.63 -10.00 2.97
C ARG A 254 -6.32 -11.35 2.86
N GLU A 255 -7.51 -11.40 2.26
CA GLU A 255 -8.26 -12.64 2.04
C GLU A 255 -7.44 -13.65 1.20
N LEU A 256 -6.72 -13.18 0.17
CA LEU A 256 -5.84 -14.02 -0.64
C LEU A 256 -4.64 -14.54 0.15
N ALA A 257 -4.01 -13.69 0.96
CA ALA A 257 -2.90 -14.10 1.81
C ALA A 257 -3.33 -15.21 2.78
N GLU A 258 -4.44 -15.02 3.48
CA GLU A 258 -5.02 -16.00 4.40
C GLU A 258 -5.40 -17.30 3.69
N ARG A 259 -6.04 -17.20 2.52
CA ARG A 259 -6.43 -18.36 1.72
C ARG A 259 -5.23 -19.18 1.27
N VAL A 260 -4.18 -18.56 0.74
CA VAL A 260 -2.96 -19.27 0.31
C VAL A 260 -2.25 -19.89 1.52
N ASN A 261 -2.17 -19.16 2.63
CA ASN A 261 -1.63 -19.68 3.89
C ASN A 261 -2.38 -20.93 4.38
N TYR A 262 -3.71 -20.94 4.29
CA TYR A 262 -4.54 -22.08 4.66
C TYR A 262 -4.37 -23.27 3.70
N LEU A 263 -4.39 -23.00 2.39
CA LEU A 263 -4.33 -24.04 1.37
C LEU A 263 -2.96 -24.74 1.35
N TYR A 264 -1.89 -23.97 1.37
CA TYR A 264 -0.53 -24.47 1.07
C TYR A 264 0.43 -24.39 2.25
N GLY A 265 0.20 -23.50 3.23
CA GLY A 265 1.09 -23.29 4.36
C GLY A 265 1.08 -24.40 5.43
N GLY A 266 1.51 -24.04 6.63
CA GLY A 266 1.48 -24.88 7.82
C GLY A 266 2.34 -26.13 7.68
N ARG A 267 1.79 -27.28 8.08
CA ARG A 267 2.48 -28.58 8.01
C ARG A 267 2.65 -29.08 6.58
N LYS A 268 1.79 -28.66 5.64
CA LYS A 268 1.83 -29.12 4.23
C LYS A 268 3.10 -28.63 3.56
N TRP A 269 3.36 -27.32 3.62
CA TRP A 269 4.61 -26.75 3.13
C TRP A 269 5.85 -27.32 3.82
N LYS A 270 5.79 -27.56 5.14
CA LYS A 270 6.90 -28.19 5.87
C LYS A 270 7.26 -29.58 5.33
N LYS A 271 6.25 -30.40 4.96
CA LYS A 271 6.48 -31.74 4.37
C LYS A 271 7.17 -31.67 3.02
N LEU A 272 7.02 -30.57 2.27
CA LEU A 272 7.70 -30.31 1.00
C LEU A 272 9.10 -29.68 1.19
N GLY A 273 9.63 -29.68 2.43
CA GLY A 273 10.94 -29.12 2.77
C GLY A 273 10.93 -27.62 3.02
N GLY A 274 9.76 -26.99 3.18
CA GLY A 274 9.63 -25.57 3.52
C GLY A 274 9.81 -25.31 5.02
N ARG A 275 9.88 -24.03 5.42
CA ARG A 275 9.97 -23.65 6.85
C ARG A 275 8.69 -24.01 7.65
N GLY A 276 7.56 -24.15 6.96
CA GLY A 276 6.24 -24.33 7.57
C GLY A 276 5.64 -23.03 8.10
N GLY A 277 4.40 -23.09 8.61
CA GLY A 277 3.67 -21.89 9.06
C GLY A 277 3.13 -21.08 7.88
N SER A 278 2.92 -19.77 8.05
CA SER A 278 2.42 -18.90 6.99
C SER A 278 3.48 -18.64 5.91
N ILE A 279 3.03 -18.65 4.66
CA ILE A 279 3.80 -18.29 3.47
C ILE A 279 3.87 -16.77 3.36
N PHE A 280 2.73 -16.10 3.55
CA PHE A 280 2.61 -14.65 3.53
C PHE A 280 2.31 -14.09 4.92
N LYS A 281 2.86 -12.90 5.19
CA LYS A 281 2.26 -11.99 6.17
C LYS A 281 0.95 -11.41 5.63
N VAL A 282 -0.01 -11.17 6.51
CA VAL A 282 -1.27 -10.49 6.16
C VAL A 282 -1.06 -8.99 6.39
N PRO A 283 -1.12 -8.15 5.34
CA PRO A 283 -0.81 -6.73 5.46
C PRO A 283 -1.95 -5.96 6.15
N GLU A 284 -1.59 -4.95 6.94
CA GLU A 284 -2.54 -4.02 7.57
C GLU A 284 -2.56 -2.66 6.86
N PRO A 285 -3.69 -1.94 6.83
CA PRO A 285 -3.71 -0.58 6.32
C PRO A 285 -2.87 0.33 7.22
N LEU A 286 -1.91 1.04 6.63
CA LEU A 286 -1.34 2.21 7.29
C LEU A 286 -2.20 3.41 6.93
N ILE A 287 -2.97 3.90 7.89
CA ILE A 287 -3.66 5.19 7.77
C ILE A 287 -2.68 6.22 8.31
N PRO A 288 -1.99 7.02 7.46
CA PRO A 288 -1.16 8.10 7.96
C PRO A 288 -2.05 9.06 8.78
N PRO A 289 -1.48 9.82 9.74
CA PRO A 289 -2.21 10.96 10.31
C PRO A 289 -2.81 11.77 9.16
N ALA A 290 -4.09 12.14 9.28
CA ALA A 290 -4.90 12.64 8.17
C ALA A 290 -4.08 13.61 7.31
N GLY A 291 -3.67 13.14 6.13
CA GLY A 291 -2.92 13.95 5.18
C GLY A 291 -3.79 15.13 4.76
N ALA A 292 -3.14 16.20 4.32
CA ALA A 292 -3.89 17.38 3.90
C ALA A 292 -4.84 17.04 2.75
N ARG A 293 -6.13 17.24 2.97
CA ARG A 293 -7.14 17.10 1.92
C ARG A 293 -7.20 18.40 1.12
N ILE A 294 -6.35 18.49 0.10
CA ILE A 294 -6.30 19.66 -0.77
C ILE A 294 -7.46 19.62 -1.79
N MET A 295 -8.23 20.70 -1.85
CA MET A 295 -9.39 20.85 -2.71
C MET A 295 -9.03 21.55 -4.03
N SER A 296 -9.91 21.45 -5.01
CA SER A 296 -9.77 22.09 -6.31
C SER A 296 -9.72 23.62 -6.17
N LEU A 297 -8.89 24.27 -6.99
CA LEU A 297 -8.81 25.73 -7.05
C LEU A 297 -10.05 26.39 -7.67
N THR A 298 -10.86 25.63 -8.40
CA THR A 298 -12.09 26.13 -9.04
C THR A 298 -13.35 25.72 -8.30
N ASP A 299 -13.25 24.80 -7.35
CA ASP A 299 -14.38 24.29 -6.55
C ASP A 299 -13.88 23.77 -5.20
N GLY A 300 -14.09 24.53 -4.12
CA GLY A 300 -13.63 24.19 -2.77
C GLY A 300 -14.26 22.92 -2.17
N LEU A 301 -15.34 22.40 -2.76
CA LEU A 301 -16.03 21.18 -2.28
C LEU A 301 -15.51 19.90 -2.96
N SER A 302 -14.83 20.03 -4.10
CA SER A 302 -14.27 18.91 -4.86
C SER A 302 -12.79 18.72 -4.55
N LYS A 303 -12.36 17.48 -4.31
CA LYS A 303 -10.94 17.16 -4.11
C LYS A 303 -10.14 17.47 -5.38
N MET A 304 -8.92 18.01 -5.22
CA MET A 304 -8.01 18.19 -6.35
C MET A 304 -7.74 16.83 -7.02
N SER A 305 -7.90 16.76 -8.34
CA SER A 305 -7.82 15.52 -9.12
C SER A 305 -7.02 15.69 -10.42
N LYS A 306 -6.25 14.65 -10.76
CA LYS A 306 -5.58 14.49 -12.06
C LYS A 306 -6.55 14.45 -13.23
N SER A 307 -7.75 13.90 -13.03
CA SER A 307 -8.74 13.69 -14.10
C SER A 307 -9.71 14.87 -14.27
N ALA A 308 -9.52 15.97 -13.54
CA ALA A 308 -10.34 17.16 -13.70
C ALA A 308 -10.13 17.76 -15.12
N PRO A 309 -11.21 18.10 -15.86
CA PRO A 309 -11.08 18.61 -17.23
C PRO A 309 -10.29 19.91 -17.34
N SER A 310 -10.42 20.79 -16.35
CA SER A 310 -9.72 22.07 -16.32
C SER A 310 -8.40 21.94 -15.57
N ASP A 311 -7.28 22.23 -16.22
CA ASP A 311 -5.98 22.28 -15.55
C ASP A 311 -5.88 23.41 -14.50
N GLN A 312 -6.75 24.43 -14.61
CA GLN A 312 -6.85 25.50 -13.61
C GLN A 312 -7.35 25.00 -12.24
N SER A 313 -7.91 23.80 -12.17
CA SER A 313 -8.41 23.21 -10.92
C SER A 313 -7.28 22.71 -10.00
N ARG A 314 -6.05 22.63 -10.48
CA ARG A 314 -4.92 21.97 -9.80
C ARG A 314 -3.60 22.69 -10.02
N ILE A 315 -2.69 22.52 -9.08
CA ILE A 315 -1.28 22.93 -9.22
C ILE A 315 -0.45 21.66 -9.41
N ASN A 316 0.27 21.55 -10.51
CA ASN A 316 1.21 20.46 -10.74
C ASN A 316 2.55 20.81 -10.09
N LEU A 317 3.30 19.81 -9.61
CA LEU A 317 4.58 20.05 -8.93
C LEU A 317 5.61 20.73 -9.84
N LEU A 318 5.51 20.49 -11.14
CA LEU A 318 6.41 21.04 -12.16
C LEU A 318 5.81 22.25 -12.90
N ASP A 319 4.70 22.84 -12.40
CA ASP A 319 4.19 24.09 -12.95
C ASP A 319 5.23 25.21 -12.73
N SER A 320 5.49 26.00 -13.77
CA SER A 320 6.39 27.16 -13.65
C SER A 320 5.79 28.22 -12.72
N LYS A 321 6.65 29.11 -12.19
CA LYS A 321 6.22 30.23 -11.35
C LYS A 321 5.06 31.03 -11.95
N ASP A 322 5.10 31.28 -13.26
CA ASP A 322 4.08 32.07 -13.95
C ASP A 322 2.76 31.31 -14.07
N VAL A 323 2.81 29.99 -14.26
CA VAL A 323 1.63 29.12 -14.28
C VAL A 323 1.00 29.05 -12.89
N ILE A 324 1.80 28.87 -11.84
CA ILE A 324 1.33 28.88 -10.44
C ILE A 324 0.65 30.21 -10.13
N ALA A 325 1.32 31.34 -10.42
CA ALA A 325 0.79 32.68 -10.18
C ALA A 325 -0.54 32.91 -10.91
N ASN A 326 -0.65 32.48 -12.17
CA ASN A 326 -1.87 32.64 -12.95
C ASN A 326 -3.02 31.78 -12.41
N LYS A 327 -2.74 30.53 -11.99
CA LYS A 327 -3.73 29.63 -11.39
C LYS A 327 -4.23 30.16 -10.04
N ILE A 328 -3.34 30.65 -9.17
CA ILE A 328 -3.72 31.25 -7.88
C ILE A 328 -4.48 32.56 -8.09
N LYS A 329 -4.05 33.41 -9.03
CA LYS A 329 -4.78 34.64 -9.39
C LYS A 329 -6.23 34.34 -9.76
N ARG A 330 -6.46 33.30 -10.57
CA ARG A 330 -7.78 32.90 -11.09
C ARG A 330 -8.57 31.95 -10.20
N CYS A 331 -8.01 31.46 -9.09
CA CYS A 331 -8.71 30.52 -8.23
C CYS A 331 -9.98 31.15 -7.64
N LYS A 332 -11.00 30.32 -7.44
CA LYS A 332 -12.28 30.72 -6.87
C LYS A 332 -12.08 31.16 -5.43
N THR A 333 -12.72 32.27 -5.06
CA THR A 333 -12.74 32.82 -3.70
C THR A 333 -14.13 33.34 -3.38
N ASP A 334 -14.43 33.48 -2.10
CA ASP A 334 -15.65 34.14 -1.64
C ASP A 334 -15.54 35.67 -1.65
N SER A 335 -16.64 36.35 -1.32
CA SER A 335 -16.71 37.82 -1.25
C SER A 335 -16.62 38.36 0.18
N PHE A 336 -16.39 37.51 1.18
CA PHE A 336 -16.37 37.92 2.58
C PHE A 336 -15.03 38.61 2.92
N PRO A 337 -15.04 39.63 3.80
CA PRO A 337 -13.81 40.27 4.27
C PRO A 337 -13.05 39.34 5.23
N GLY A 338 -11.73 39.47 5.23
CA GLY A 338 -10.81 38.72 6.09
C GLY A 338 -10.70 37.23 5.74
N MET A 339 -9.72 36.57 6.34
CA MET A 339 -9.44 35.14 6.13
C MET A 339 -9.76 34.34 7.40
N GLU A 340 -10.45 33.22 7.23
CA GLU A 340 -10.94 32.41 8.36
C GLU A 340 -10.82 30.91 8.07
N PHE A 341 -10.33 30.15 9.04
CA PHE A 341 -10.32 28.69 9.01
C PHE A 341 -11.65 28.09 9.46
N ASP A 342 -11.91 26.83 9.06
CA ASP A 342 -13.00 25.97 9.57
C ASP A 342 -14.43 26.48 9.37
N ASN A 343 -14.63 27.61 8.69
CA ASN A 343 -15.95 28.08 8.31
C ASN A 343 -16.50 27.22 7.16
N PRO A 344 -17.55 26.38 7.38
CA PRO A 344 -18.06 25.47 6.36
C PRO A 344 -18.64 26.20 5.14
N GLU A 345 -19.08 27.44 5.33
CA GLU A 345 -19.64 28.30 4.26
C GLU A 345 -18.54 28.96 3.41
N ARG A 346 -17.26 28.82 3.80
CA ARG A 346 -16.09 29.38 3.09
C ARG A 346 -15.06 28.30 2.73
N PRO A 347 -15.44 27.25 1.98
CA PRO A 347 -14.56 26.11 1.71
C PRO A 347 -13.31 26.51 0.90
N GLU A 348 -13.41 27.49 0.00
CA GLU A 348 -12.25 28.02 -0.73
C GLU A 348 -11.25 28.71 0.21
N CYS A 349 -11.72 29.47 1.19
CA CYS A 349 -10.86 30.12 2.19
C CYS A 349 -10.12 29.11 3.05
N ASN A 350 -10.86 28.14 3.58
CA ASN A 350 -10.25 27.06 4.35
C ASN A 350 -9.21 26.27 3.52
N ASN A 351 -9.49 26.01 2.24
CA ASN A 351 -8.57 25.31 1.35
C ASN A 351 -7.26 26.11 1.11
N LEU A 352 -7.36 27.38 0.74
CA LEU A 352 -6.18 28.20 0.40
C LEU A 352 -5.33 28.49 1.64
N LEU A 353 -5.94 28.76 2.79
CA LEU A 353 -5.23 28.91 4.07
C LEU A 353 -4.55 27.59 4.50
N SER A 354 -5.21 26.45 4.28
CA SER A 354 -4.62 25.14 4.55
C SER A 354 -3.41 24.88 3.66
N ILE A 355 -3.47 25.23 2.37
CA ILE A 355 -2.31 25.15 1.47
C ILE A 355 -1.17 26.02 2.01
N TYR A 356 -1.45 27.30 2.34
CA TYR A 356 -0.45 28.23 2.87
C TYR A 356 0.24 27.68 4.13
N GLN A 357 -0.55 27.16 5.08
CA GLN A 357 -0.05 26.51 6.29
C GLN A 357 0.93 25.37 5.98
N LEU A 358 0.58 24.50 5.03
CA LEU A 358 1.35 23.28 4.74
C LEU A 358 2.66 23.53 4.00
N VAL A 359 2.71 24.57 3.16
CA VAL A 359 3.91 24.95 2.40
C VAL A 359 4.85 25.83 3.22
N THR A 360 4.33 26.66 4.11
CA THR A 360 5.15 27.45 5.04
C THR A 360 5.59 26.68 6.28
N GLY A 361 4.86 25.63 6.65
CA GLY A 361 5.09 24.88 7.89
C GLY A 361 4.64 25.60 9.16
N LYS A 362 3.99 26.75 9.04
CA LYS A 362 3.42 27.52 10.15
C LYS A 362 2.26 26.76 10.81
N THR A 363 2.04 27.04 12.09
CA THR A 363 0.86 26.56 12.81
C THR A 363 -0.41 27.24 12.30
N LYS A 364 -1.55 26.62 12.57
CA LYS A 364 -2.86 27.18 12.21
C LYS A 364 -3.08 28.56 12.82
N GLN A 365 -2.63 28.75 14.07
CA GLN A 365 -2.75 30.00 14.81
C GLN A 365 -1.95 31.12 14.16
N GLU A 366 -0.68 30.85 13.83
CA GLU A 366 0.19 31.82 13.16
C GLU A 366 -0.41 32.26 11.81
N VAL A 367 -0.91 31.31 11.02
CA VAL A 367 -1.57 31.63 9.72
C VAL A 367 -2.84 32.45 9.93
N ALA A 368 -3.65 32.10 10.92
CA ALA A 368 -4.90 32.80 11.20
C ALA A 368 -4.68 34.23 11.70
N GLU A 369 -3.60 34.48 12.44
CA GLU A 369 -3.20 35.81 12.91
C GLU A 369 -2.62 36.65 11.76
N GLU A 370 -1.69 36.08 11.00
CA GLU A 370 -1.03 36.76 9.89
C GLU A 370 -2.01 37.16 8.77
N CYS A 371 -2.93 36.25 8.43
CA CYS A 371 -3.82 36.44 7.28
C CYS A 371 -5.15 37.11 7.64
N ARG A 372 -5.43 37.36 8.94
CA ARG A 372 -6.76 37.77 9.45
C ARG A 372 -7.35 38.93 8.66
N ASP A 373 -6.58 39.99 8.52
CA ASP A 373 -7.02 41.27 7.95
C ASP A 373 -6.65 41.43 6.48
N MET A 374 -6.11 40.38 5.85
CA MET A 374 -5.76 40.41 4.43
C MET A 374 -7.01 40.35 3.55
N ASN A 375 -6.98 41.09 2.44
CA ASN A 375 -7.91 40.87 1.34
C ASN A 375 -7.38 39.78 0.38
N TRP A 376 -8.25 39.29 -0.51
CA TRP A 376 -7.89 38.23 -1.46
C TRP A 376 -6.75 38.59 -2.42
N GLY A 377 -6.63 39.86 -2.82
CA GLY A 377 -5.55 40.31 -3.69
C GLY A 377 -4.18 40.16 -3.02
N THR A 378 -4.06 40.65 -1.79
CA THR A 378 -2.84 40.52 -0.99
C THR A 378 -2.54 39.06 -0.66
N PHE A 379 -3.52 38.31 -0.16
CA PHE A 379 -3.30 36.93 0.26
C PHE A 379 -2.92 36.01 -0.92
N LYS A 380 -3.51 36.20 -2.11
CA LYS A 380 -3.14 35.42 -3.30
C LYS A 380 -1.69 35.63 -3.73
N LEU A 381 -1.14 36.84 -3.55
CA LEU A 381 0.28 37.11 -3.81
C LEU A 381 1.16 36.37 -2.80
N VAL A 382 0.86 36.50 -1.49
CA VAL A 382 1.59 35.82 -0.40
C VAL A 382 1.56 34.29 -0.59
N LEU A 383 0.41 33.72 -0.93
CA LEU A 383 0.27 32.29 -1.21
C LEU A 383 1.05 31.87 -2.46
N THR A 384 1.08 32.70 -3.50
CA THR A 384 1.85 32.41 -4.72
C THR A 384 3.33 32.33 -4.41
N ASP A 385 3.88 33.32 -3.70
CA ASP A 385 5.29 33.36 -3.34
C ASP A 385 5.67 32.15 -2.48
N ALA A 386 4.89 31.86 -1.44
CA ALA A 386 5.12 30.69 -0.58
C ALA A 386 5.04 29.35 -1.33
N LEU A 387 4.15 29.23 -2.33
CA LEU A 387 4.07 28.03 -3.17
C LEU A 387 5.29 27.89 -4.08
N VAL A 388 5.72 28.99 -4.71
CA VAL A 388 6.90 29.00 -5.58
C VAL A 388 8.14 28.65 -4.76
N ASP A 389 8.33 29.28 -3.60
CA ASP A 389 9.46 29.02 -2.70
C ASP A 389 9.49 27.56 -2.22
N HIS A 390 8.32 26.98 -1.92
CA HIS A 390 8.22 25.59 -1.50
C HIS A 390 8.50 24.59 -2.64
N LEU A 391 8.02 24.87 -3.85
CA LEU A 391 8.13 23.96 -4.99
C LEU A 391 9.47 24.09 -5.73
N HIS A 392 10.10 25.26 -5.70
CA HIS A 392 11.32 25.53 -6.45
C HIS A 392 12.46 24.54 -6.16
N PRO A 393 12.79 24.18 -4.89
CA PRO A 393 13.81 23.18 -4.61
C PRO A 393 13.51 21.80 -5.20
N ILE A 394 12.22 21.41 -5.24
CA ILE A 394 11.78 20.15 -5.85
C ILE A 394 11.98 20.20 -7.36
N GLN A 395 11.64 21.33 -8.00
CA GLN A 395 11.80 21.53 -9.43
C GLN A 395 13.28 21.51 -9.84
N VAL A 396 14.14 22.22 -9.11
CA VAL A 396 15.60 22.20 -9.33
C VAL A 396 16.14 20.77 -9.23
N ARG A 397 15.77 20.05 -8.15
CA ARG A 397 16.21 18.67 -7.96
C ARG A 397 15.69 17.72 -9.04
N TYR A 398 14.47 17.92 -9.51
CA TYR A 398 13.89 17.15 -10.61
C TYR A 398 14.70 17.36 -11.90
N GLU A 399 15.01 18.61 -12.27
CA GLU A 399 15.81 18.91 -13.46
C GLU A 399 17.23 18.34 -13.37
N GLU A 400 17.87 18.39 -12.19
CA GLU A 400 19.15 17.70 -11.96
C GLU A 400 19.07 16.20 -12.22
N ILE A 401 18.00 15.54 -11.75
CA ILE A 401 17.83 14.09 -11.90
C ILE A 401 17.53 13.71 -13.36
N VAL A 402 16.67 14.47 -14.04
CA VAL A 402 16.26 14.15 -15.41
C VAL A 402 17.36 14.49 -16.43
N SER A 403 18.21 15.49 -16.14
CA SER A 403 19.37 15.80 -16.97
C SER A 403 20.47 14.72 -16.90
N ASP A 404 20.54 13.94 -15.81
CA ASP A 404 21.41 12.77 -15.69
C ASP A 404 20.62 11.45 -15.79
N ALA A 405 20.33 11.05 -17.03
CA ALA A 405 19.64 9.80 -17.31
C ALA A 405 20.39 8.57 -16.76
N SER A 406 21.73 8.59 -16.73
CA SER A 406 22.52 7.48 -16.22
C SER A 406 22.35 7.30 -14.72
N TYR A 407 22.27 8.40 -13.97
CA TYR A 407 21.97 8.37 -12.54
C TYR A 407 20.59 7.75 -12.27
N LEU A 408 19.55 8.22 -12.96
CA LEU A 408 18.19 7.72 -12.74
C LEU A 408 18.06 6.22 -13.09
N ASP A 409 18.59 5.82 -14.24
CA ASP A 409 18.57 4.41 -14.66
C ASP A 409 19.38 3.53 -13.67
N GLY A 410 20.51 4.03 -13.15
CA GLY A 410 21.29 3.37 -12.11
C GLY A 410 20.54 3.18 -10.80
N VAL A 411 19.82 4.22 -10.33
CA VAL A 411 18.97 4.14 -9.13
C VAL A 411 17.88 3.10 -9.30
N LEU A 412 17.17 3.11 -10.44
CA LEU A 412 16.08 2.18 -10.72
C LEU A 412 16.56 0.74 -10.88
N ALA A 413 17.73 0.53 -11.49
CA ALA A 413 18.33 -0.79 -11.63
C ALA A 413 18.73 -1.39 -10.28
N GLU A 414 19.39 -0.59 -9.42
CA GLU A 414 19.79 -1.03 -8.09
C GLU A 414 18.58 -1.28 -7.17
N GLY A 415 17.57 -0.40 -7.23
CA GLY A 415 16.31 -0.62 -6.52
C GLY A 415 15.59 -1.90 -6.97
N ALA A 416 15.56 -2.17 -8.28
CA ALA A 416 14.96 -3.38 -8.83
C ALA A 416 15.72 -4.64 -8.39
N ARG A 417 17.06 -4.58 -8.34
CA ARG A 417 17.90 -5.68 -7.85
C ARG A 417 17.59 -6.00 -6.38
N LYS A 418 17.60 -4.99 -5.50
CA LYS A 418 17.26 -5.16 -4.08
C LYS A 418 15.83 -5.70 -3.89
N ALA A 419 14.89 -5.21 -4.68
CA ALA A 419 13.50 -5.68 -4.66
C ALA A 419 13.40 -7.15 -5.11
N ALA A 420 14.08 -7.52 -6.21
CA ALA A 420 14.11 -8.88 -6.72
C ALA A 420 14.70 -9.87 -5.70
N ASP A 421 15.78 -9.52 -5.00
CA ASP A 421 16.37 -10.35 -3.96
C ASP A 421 15.35 -10.77 -2.87
N VAL A 422 14.43 -9.87 -2.52
CA VAL A 422 13.35 -10.15 -1.55
C VAL A 422 12.19 -10.89 -2.20
N ALA A 423 11.77 -10.44 -3.38
CA ALA A 423 10.61 -10.96 -4.09
C ALA A 423 10.81 -12.42 -4.53
N ASP A 424 11.99 -12.75 -5.05
CA ASP A 424 12.33 -14.10 -5.53
C ASP A 424 12.33 -15.11 -4.39
N VAL A 425 12.75 -14.73 -3.18
CA VAL A 425 12.62 -15.59 -2.00
C VAL A 425 11.16 -15.92 -1.71
N THR A 426 10.26 -14.94 -1.79
CA THR A 426 8.82 -15.17 -1.59
C THR A 426 8.25 -16.05 -2.69
N VAL A 427 8.55 -15.79 -3.96
CA VAL A 427 8.07 -16.60 -5.09
C VAL A 427 8.55 -18.05 -4.99
N ASN A 428 9.83 -18.28 -4.67
CA ASN A 428 10.37 -19.61 -4.47
C ASN A 428 9.67 -20.37 -3.33
N ASN A 429 9.33 -19.68 -2.24
CA ASN A 429 8.55 -20.26 -1.14
C ASN A 429 7.15 -20.69 -1.62
N VAL A 430 6.49 -19.88 -2.45
CA VAL A 430 5.16 -20.19 -3.01
C VAL A 430 5.25 -21.37 -3.98
N TYR A 431 6.21 -21.37 -4.90
CA TYR A 431 6.46 -22.50 -5.82
C TYR A 431 6.64 -23.80 -5.06
N GLN A 432 7.49 -23.78 -4.02
CA GLN A 432 7.70 -24.94 -3.16
C GLN A 432 6.42 -25.37 -2.43
N ALA A 433 5.67 -24.42 -1.85
CA ALA A 433 4.46 -24.73 -1.10
C ALA A 433 3.33 -25.28 -1.99
N MET A 434 3.30 -24.87 -3.26
CA MET A 434 2.37 -25.39 -4.28
C MET A 434 2.86 -26.68 -4.93
N GLY A 435 4.08 -27.15 -4.62
CA GLY A 435 4.60 -28.43 -5.09
C GLY A 435 5.17 -28.42 -6.50
N PHE A 436 5.56 -27.26 -7.03
CA PHE A 436 6.24 -27.19 -8.32
C PHE A 436 7.63 -27.86 -8.26
N LEU A 437 8.03 -28.47 -9.36
CA LEU A 437 9.37 -29.04 -9.51
C LEU A 437 10.40 -27.90 -9.46
N ARG A 438 11.46 -28.08 -8.66
CA ARG A 438 12.54 -27.09 -8.55
C ARG A 438 13.40 -27.10 -9.82
N ARG A 439 13.79 -25.91 -10.25
CA ARG A 439 14.72 -25.71 -11.37
C ARG A 439 16.12 -26.15 -11.02
#